data_AF-A0A256XKB5-F1
#
_entry.id   AF-A0A256XKB5-F1
#
_cell.length_a   1.000
_cell.length_b   1.000
_cell.length_c   1.000
_cell.angle_alpha   90.00
_cell.angle_beta   90.00
_cell.angle_gamma   90.00
#
_symmetry.space_group_name_H-M   'P 1'
#
loop_
_entity.id
_entity.type
_entity.pdbx_description
1 polymer ?
#
loop_
_entity_poly.entity_id
_entity_poly.type
_entity_poly.pdbx_seq_one_letter_code
_entity_poly.pdbx_strand_id
1 'polypeptide(L)'
;MPDPEKIKEILDVVAEKVPGLLKELSIILYSPESAKQYATAAAIFYKELKNAGMSESESYELTSQYLSTLNIGKMMKGFPKSHD
;
A
#
# COMPACT_ATOMS: atom_id res chain seq x y z
N MET A 1 26.06 -13.21 26.28
CA MET A 1 24.80 -13.16 25.52
C MET A 1 23.81 -12.35 26.35
N PRO A 2 22.94 -11.52 25.75
CA PRO A 2 21.91 -10.84 26.51
C PRO A 2 21.01 -11.87 27.21
N ASP A 3 20.46 -11.46 28.35
CA ASP A 3 19.53 -12.26 29.15
C ASP A 3 18.28 -12.65 28.32
N PRO A 4 17.96 -13.95 28.19
CA PRO A 4 16.78 -14.42 27.47
C PRO A 4 15.46 -13.79 27.95
N GLU A 5 15.30 -13.53 29.25
CA GLU A 5 14.10 -12.87 29.78
C GLU A 5 13.97 -11.45 29.23
N LYS A 6 15.09 -10.73 29.15
CA LYS A 6 15.13 -9.35 28.63
C LYS A 6 14.90 -9.29 27.12
N ILE A 7 15.37 -10.30 26.37
CA ILE A 7 15.07 -10.43 24.93
C ILE A 7 13.58 -10.66 24.73
N LYS A 8 12.95 -11.51 25.54
CA LYS A 8 11.51 -11.78 25.50
C LYS A 8 10.70 -10.50 25.76
N GLU A 9 11.03 -9.74 26.80
CA GLU A 9 10.35 -8.47 27.10
C GLU A 9 10.41 -7.47 25.92
N ILE A 10 11.58 -7.35 25.28
CA ILE A 10 11.73 -6.47 24.10
C ILE A 10 10.86 -6.97 22.94
N LEU A 11 10.87 -8.27 22.67
CA LEU A 11 10.08 -8.86 21.59
C LEU A 11 8.58 -8.75 21.86
N ASP A 12 8.13 -8.89 23.11
CA ASP A 12 6.74 -8.71 23.51
C ASP A 12 6.28 -7.26 23.26
N VAL A 13 7.10 -6.26 23.61
CA VAL A 13 6.80 -4.84 23.32
C VAL A 13 6.75 -4.59 21.82
N VAL A 14 7.68 -5.15 21.04
CA VAL A 14 7.69 -5.01 19.57
C VAL A 14 6.45 -5.65 18.95
N ALA A 15 6.08 -6.85 19.40
CA ALA A 15 4.88 -7.56 18.96
C ALA A 15 3.59 -6.80 19.30
N GLU A 16 3.56 -6.05 20.41
CA GLU A 16 2.43 -5.20 20.76
C GLU A 16 2.34 -3.96 19.85
N LYS A 17 3.45 -3.27 19.60
CA LYS A 17 3.45 -1.95 18.94
C LYS A 17 3.45 -2.02 17.42
N VAL A 18 4.15 -2.98 16.82
CA VAL A 18 4.30 -3.06 15.35
C VAL A 18 2.96 -3.28 14.64
N PRO A 19 2.07 -4.19 15.06
CA PRO A 19 0.77 -4.38 14.41
C PRO A 19 -0.11 -3.13 14.46
N GLY A 20 -0.07 -2.38 15.57
CA GLY A 20 -0.80 -1.12 15.72
C GLY A 20 -0.33 -0.06 14.71
N LEU A 21 0.99 0.12 14.58
CA LEU A 21 1.58 1.03 13.59
C LEU A 21 1.22 0.63 12.15
N LEU A 22 1.28 -0.66 11.82
CA LEU A 22 0.88 -1.15 10.50
C LEU A 22 -0.60 -0.91 10.19
N LYS A 23 -1.47 -1.04 11.21
CA LYS A 23 -2.91 -0.76 11.08
C LYS A 23 -3.17 0.72 10.83
N GLU A 24 -2.51 1.61 11.56
CA GLU A 24 -2.65 3.06 11.37
C GLU A 24 -2.14 3.49 9.98
N LEU A 25 -0.97 2.99 9.56
CA LEU A 25 -0.45 3.21 8.21
C LEU A 25 -1.44 2.71 7.15
N SER A 26 -2.03 1.52 7.33
CA SER A 26 -3.08 1.01 6.45
C SER A 26 -4.29 1.94 6.41
N ILE A 27 -4.76 2.45 7.55
CA ILE A 27 -5.91 3.37 7.58
C ILE A 27 -5.59 4.67 6.84
N ILE A 28 -4.39 5.21 7.02
CA ILE A 28 -3.96 6.42 6.32
C ILE A 28 -3.98 6.18 4.81
N LEU A 29 -3.28 5.12 4.35
CA LEU A 29 -3.12 4.78 2.94
C LEU A 29 -4.42 4.35 2.24
N TYR A 30 -5.34 3.72 2.97
CA TYR A 30 -6.62 3.22 2.45
C TYR A 30 -7.82 4.00 2.96
N SER A 31 -7.60 5.19 3.52
CA SER A 31 -8.69 6.08 3.93
C SER A 31 -9.57 6.44 2.72
N PRO A 32 -10.87 6.75 2.91
CA PRO A 32 -11.72 7.23 1.83
C PRO A 32 -11.13 8.44 1.08
N GLU A 33 -10.42 9.32 1.80
CA GLU A 33 -9.70 10.46 1.21
C GLU A 33 -8.55 10.01 0.31
N SER A 34 -7.70 9.08 0.78
CA SER A 34 -6.60 8.55 -0.04
C SER A 34 -7.12 7.76 -1.25
N ALA A 35 -8.20 6.99 -1.09
CA ALA A 35 -8.86 6.31 -2.19
C ALA A 35 -9.42 7.30 -3.23
N LYS A 36 -9.99 8.43 -2.80
CA LYS A 36 -10.49 9.49 -3.67
C LYS A 36 -9.36 10.20 -4.43
N GLN A 37 -8.26 10.51 -3.75
CA GLN A 37 -7.07 11.11 -4.39
C GLN A 37 -6.48 10.16 -5.42
N TYR A 38 -6.38 8.87 -5.09
CA TYR A 38 -5.92 7.83 -5.99
C TYR A 38 -6.79 7.68 -7.24
N ALA A 39 -8.12 7.62 -7.06
CA ALA A 39 -9.07 7.57 -8.17
C ALA A 39 -9.01 8.83 -9.06
N THR A 40 -8.76 9.99 -8.45
CA THR A 40 -8.60 11.26 -9.18
C THR A 40 -7.33 11.24 -10.03
N ALA A 41 -6.20 10.80 -9.47
CA ALA A 41 -4.94 10.67 -10.19
C ALA A 41 -5.06 9.69 -11.37
N ALA A 42 -5.71 8.53 -11.16
CA ALA A 42 -6.03 7.56 -12.21
C ALA A 42 -6.84 8.19 -13.35
N ALA A 43 -7.88 8.94 -13.02
CA ALA A 43 -8.76 9.58 -13.99
C ALA A 43 -8.05 10.69 -14.79
N ILE A 44 -7.21 11.48 -14.13
CA ILE A 44 -6.41 12.52 -14.79
C ILE A 44 -5.43 11.86 -15.76
N PHE A 45 -4.66 10.87 -15.31
CA PHE A 45 -3.68 10.17 -16.14
C PHE A 45 -4.32 9.55 -17.39
N TYR A 46 -5.43 8.81 -17.22
CA TYR A 46 -6.19 8.26 -18.34
C TYR A 46 -6.67 9.33 -19.34
N LYS A 47 -7.17 10.47 -18.84
CA LYS A 47 -7.63 11.57 -19.71
C LYS A 47 -6.47 12.19 -20.50
N GLU A 48 -5.33 12.39 -19.87
CA GLU A 48 -4.15 12.95 -20.55
C GLU A 48 -3.63 12.01 -21.65
N LEU A 49 -3.64 10.69 -21.44
CA LEU A 49 -3.27 9.73 -22.49
C LEU A 49 -4.23 9.81 -23.70
N LYS A 50 -5.54 9.91 -23.46
CA LYS A 50 -6.53 10.11 -24.53
C LYS A 50 -6.34 11.44 -25.25
N ASN A 51 -6.07 12.51 -24.51
CA ASN A 51 -5.81 13.83 -25.08
C ASN A 51 -4.54 13.83 -25.95
N ALA A 52 -3.55 13.00 -25.62
CA ALA A 52 -2.35 12.78 -26.42
C ALA A 52 -2.58 11.91 -27.67
N GLY A 53 -3.82 11.44 -27.90
CA GLY A 53 -4.21 10.69 -29.10
C GLY A 53 -4.15 9.18 -28.98
N MET A 54 -3.95 8.64 -27.77
CA MET A 54 -3.99 7.19 -27.56
C MET A 54 -5.41 6.64 -27.65
N SER A 55 -5.53 5.38 -28.07
CA SER A 55 -6.82 4.69 -28.04
C SER A 55 -7.32 4.50 -26.60
N GLU A 56 -8.62 4.24 -26.47
CA GLU A 56 -9.23 3.93 -25.17
C GLU A 56 -8.62 2.69 -24.51
N SER A 57 -8.31 1.66 -25.30
CA SER A 57 -7.66 0.44 -24.81
C SER A 57 -6.23 0.68 -24.32
N GLU A 58 -5.42 1.41 -25.10
CA GLU A 58 -4.04 1.72 -24.70
C GLU A 58 -4.01 2.61 -23.45
N SER A 59 -4.88 3.62 -23.41
CA SER A 59 -5.00 4.53 -22.26
C SER A 59 -5.42 3.78 -20.99
N TYR A 60 -6.36 2.84 -21.12
CA TYR A 60 -6.80 2.00 -20.01
C TYR A 60 -5.68 1.10 -19.51
N GLU A 61 -4.97 0.43 -20.43
CA GLU A 61 -3.90 -0.50 -20.10
C GLU A 61 -2.74 0.22 -19.37
N LEU A 62 -2.26 1.34 -19.90
CA LEU A 62 -1.18 2.11 -19.27
C LEU A 62 -1.59 2.68 -17.91
N THR A 63 -2.83 3.16 -17.78
CA THR A 63 -3.36 3.61 -16.48
C THR A 63 -3.41 2.45 -15.48
N SER A 64 -3.90 1.28 -15.88
CA SER A 64 -3.94 0.09 -15.03
C SER A 64 -2.54 -0.35 -14.59
N GLN A 65 -1.57 -0.33 -15.51
CA GLN A 65 -0.16 -0.64 -15.19
C GLN A 65 0.41 0.37 -14.19
N TYR A 66 0.24 1.68 -14.41
CA TYR A 66 0.67 2.73 -13.48
C TYR A 66 0.05 2.57 -12.08
N LEU A 67 -1.24 2.29 -12.00
CA LEU A 67 -1.92 2.04 -10.73
C LEU A 67 -1.45 0.74 -10.06
N SER A 68 -1.11 -0.28 -10.84
CA SER A 68 -0.61 -1.55 -10.29
C SER A 68 0.72 -1.41 -9.57
N THR A 69 1.58 -0.46 -9.99
CA THR A 69 2.85 -0.16 -9.31
C THR A 69 2.65 0.63 -8.02
N LEU A 70 1.60 1.46 -7.97
CA LEU A 70 1.17 2.21 -6.78
C LEU A 70 0.39 1.36 -5.78
N ASN A 71 0.08 0.10 -6.11
CA ASN A 71 -0.69 -0.78 -5.24
C ASN A 71 0.18 -1.28 -4.07
N ILE A 72 0.29 -0.43 -3.05
CA ILE A 72 1.00 -0.68 -1.78
C ILE A 72 0.52 -1.99 -1.11
N GLY A 73 -0.68 -2.48 -1.46
CA GLY A 73 -1.21 -3.75 -0.95
C GLY A 73 -0.41 -4.97 -1.41
N LYS A 74 0.22 -4.91 -2.61
CA LYS A 74 1.19 -5.92 -3.06
C LYS A 74 2.52 -5.78 -2.33
N MET A 75 2.95 -4.57 -2.01
CA MET A 75 4.17 -4.31 -1.21
C MET A 75 4.01 -4.85 0.22
N MET A 76 2.83 -4.68 0.83
CA MET A 76 2.46 -5.23 2.14
C MET A 76 2.32 -6.76 2.15
N LYS A 77 1.94 -7.38 1.02
CA LYS A 77 1.85 -8.85 0.86
C LYS A 77 3.22 -9.55 0.91
N GLY A 78 4.31 -8.80 0.75
CA GLY A 78 5.68 -9.29 0.92
C GLY A 78 6.13 -9.44 2.37
N PHE A 79 5.36 -8.91 3.34
CA PHE A 79 5.59 -9.20 4.76
C PHE A 79 4.92 -10.55 5.10
N PRO A 80 5.69 -11.57 5.53
CA PRO A 80 5.11 -12.85 5.91
C PRO A 80 4.12 -12.63 7.05
N LYS A 81 2.88 -13.09 6.87
CA LYS A 81 1.91 -13.18 7.97
C LYS A 81 2.50 -14.14 9.00
N SER A 82 2.73 -13.68 10.23
CA SER A 82 2.87 -14.57 11.36
C SER A 82 1.56 -15.34 11.49
N HIS A 83 1.61 -16.63 11.19
CA HIS A 83 0.54 -17.57 11.49
C HIS A 83 0.58 -17.82 13.00
N ASP A 84 -0.47 -17.39 13.70
CA ASP A 84 -0.92 -18.04 14.95
C ASP A 84 -1.87 -19.19 14.59
#